data_AF-A0A949AX86-F1
#
_entry.id   AF-A0A949AX86-F1
#
_cell.length_a   1.000
_cell.length_b   1.000
_cell.length_c   1.000
_cell.angle_alpha   90.00
_cell.angle_beta   90.00
_cell.angle_gamma   90.00
#
_symmetry.space_group_name_H-M   'P 1'
#
loop_
_entity.id
_entity.type
_entity.pdbx_description
1 polymer ?
#
loop_
_entity_poly.entity_id
_entity_poly.type
_entity_poly.pdbx_seq_one_letter_code
_entity_poly.pdbx_strand_id
1 'polypeptide(L)'
;PGDVNVTFHIKEMKEAIEGMGLELIEAHVSTSAEVMQAAQSLVGRVDAIHITSDNTVVSAFESVVKICNANNIPLFSGDRDSVPRGAIAAYGPDYFLVGYTAGKKAARILKGENPGDIPAGLASEYSLWVSLKHAKAQGAKLPPTLVKKAADKLWDEQGDVAKGK
;
A
#
# COMPACT_ATOMS: atom_id res chain seq x y z
N PRO A 1 -0.36 -13.33 19.14
CA PRO A 1 -0.58 -14.34 18.07
C PRO A 1 -0.65 -13.63 16.71
N GLY A 2 0.53 -13.35 16.14
CA GLY A 2 0.66 -12.65 14.87
C GLY A 2 1.04 -13.64 13.79
N ASP A 3 0.30 -13.62 12.69
CA ASP A 3 0.56 -14.40 11.48
C ASP A 3 2.07 -14.32 11.11
N VAL A 4 2.65 -15.42 10.67
CA VAL A 4 4.09 -15.54 10.34
C VAL A 4 4.49 -14.52 9.26
N ASN A 5 3.52 -14.17 8.40
CA ASN A 5 3.65 -13.12 7.40
C ASN A 5 3.83 -11.73 8.06
N VAL A 6 3.07 -11.42 9.11
CA VAL A 6 3.13 -10.11 9.78
C VAL A 6 4.47 -9.93 10.50
N THR A 7 5.00 -10.99 11.12
CA THR A 7 6.29 -10.92 11.83
C THR A 7 7.47 -10.75 10.87
N PHE A 8 7.43 -11.37 9.70
CA PHE A 8 8.45 -11.19 8.66
C PHE A 8 8.44 -9.77 8.09
N HIS A 9 7.26 -9.27 7.71
CA HIS A 9 7.13 -7.94 7.11
C HIS A 9 7.48 -6.80 8.09
N ILE A 10 7.12 -6.93 9.38
CA ILE A 10 7.51 -5.93 10.39
C ILE A 10 9.02 -5.92 10.58
N LYS A 11 9.68 -7.08 10.56
CA LYS A 11 11.14 -7.15 10.70
C LYS A 11 11.85 -6.46 9.53
N GLU A 12 11.49 -6.78 8.29
CA GLU A 12 12.09 -6.13 7.11
C GLU A 12 11.81 -4.62 7.10
N MET A 13 10.60 -4.20 7.49
CA MET A 13 10.28 -2.78 7.56
C MET A 13 11.08 -2.05 8.64
N LYS A 14 11.32 -2.68 9.80
CA LYS A 14 12.21 -2.14 10.85
C LYS A 14 13.62 -1.96 10.32
N GLU A 15 14.20 -2.99 9.71
CA GLU A 15 15.56 -2.94 9.17
C GLU A 15 15.69 -1.85 8.09
N ALA A 16 14.69 -1.71 7.22
CA ALA A 16 14.67 -0.67 6.19
C ALA A 16 14.58 0.75 6.78
N ILE A 17 13.69 0.96 7.75
CA ILE A 17 13.48 2.25 8.42
C ILE A 17 14.74 2.65 9.21
N GLU A 18 15.33 1.72 9.96
CA GLU A 18 16.58 1.95 10.69
C GLU A 18 17.73 2.29 9.73
N GLY A 19 17.84 1.58 8.60
CA GLY A 19 18.83 1.85 7.56
C GLY A 19 18.68 3.24 6.91
N MET A 20 17.49 3.82 6.94
CA MET A 20 17.21 5.18 6.46
C MET A 20 17.39 6.26 7.54
N GLY A 21 17.75 5.88 8.77
CA GLY A 21 17.85 6.79 9.90
C GLY A 21 16.48 7.33 10.37
N LEU A 22 15.42 6.57 10.11
CA LEU A 22 14.05 6.87 10.52
C LEU A 22 13.67 6.06 11.77
N GLU A 23 12.61 6.47 12.45
CA GLU A 23 12.04 5.75 13.60
C GLU A 23 10.70 5.10 13.21
N LEU A 24 10.50 3.83 13.60
CA LEU A 24 9.22 3.15 13.41
C LEU A 24 8.38 3.25 14.69
N ILE A 25 7.20 3.86 14.58
CA ILE A 25 6.19 3.87 15.64
C ILE A 25 5.02 2.98 15.21
N GLU A 26 4.81 1.90 15.95
CA GLU A 26 3.79 0.89 15.64
C GLU A 26 2.46 1.19 16.34
N ALA A 27 1.35 1.01 15.62
CA ALA A 27 0.00 0.95 16.19
C ALA A 27 -0.67 -0.33 15.70
N HIS A 28 -0.89 -1.28 16.61
CA HIS A 28 -1.49 -2.56 16.27
C HIS A 28 -3.02 -2.49 16.40
N VAL A 29 -3.69 -3.18 15.48
CA VAL A 29 -5.15 -3.36 15.50
C VAL A 29 -5.47 -4.84 15.32
N SER A 30 -6.52 -5.30 15.99
CA SER A 30 -7.05 -6.67 15.83
C SER A 30 -8.41 -6.66 15.12
N THR A 31 -9.08 -5.51 15.06
CA THR A 31 -10.40 -5.36 14.43
C THR A 31 -10.50 -4.05 13.63
N SER A 32 -11.38 -4.01 12.64
CA SER A 32 -11.62 -2.82 11.83
C SER A 32 -12.19 -1.64 12.64
N ALA A 33 -12.87 -1.93 13.76
CA ALA A 33 -13.40 -0.93 14.68
C ALA A 33 -12.29 -0.13 15.41
N GLU A 34 -11.12 -0.73 15.63
CA GLU A 34 -9.99 -0.10 16.32
C GLU A 34 -9.19 0.84 15.41
N VAL A 35 -9.31 0.70 14.08
CA VAL A 35 -8.47 1.37 13.08
C VAL A 35 -8.48 2.89 13.23
N MET A 36 -9.65 3.50 13.45
CA MET A 36 -9.73 4.95 13.62
C MET A 36 -8.97 5.41 14.86
N GLN A 37 -9.14 4.71 15.99
CA GLN A 37 -8.47 5.05 17.24
C GLN A 37 -6.95 4.83 17.15
N ALA A 38 -6.51 3.76 16.48
CA ALA A 38 -5.11 3.50 16.22
C ALA A 38 -4.47 4.62 15.38
N ALA A 39 -5.10 5.03 14.27
CA ALA A 39 -4.63 6.15 13.46
C ALA A 39 -4.59 7.46 14.28
N GLN A 40 -5.62 7.74 15.08
CA GLN A 40 -5.66 8.91 15.94
C GLN A 40 -4.52 8.92 16.98
N SER A 41 -4.12 7.74 17.48
CA SER A 41 -3.03 7.60 18.46
C SER A 41 -1.65 7.94 17.92
N LEU A 42 -1.49 8.02 16.60
CA LEU A 42 -0.25 8.37 15.91
C LEU A 42 -0.12 9.88 15.64
N VAL A 43 -1.23 10.62 15.73
CA VAL A 43 -1.24 12.07 15.49
C VAL A 43 -0.29 12.78 16.46
N GLY A 44 0.58 13.62 15.91
CA GLY A 44 1.60 14.36 16.67
C GLY A 44 2.82 13.52 17.09
N ARG A 45 2.87 12.23 16.72
CA ARG A 45 3.99 11.32 17.01
C ARG A 45 4.73 10.88 15.75
N VAL A 46 4.10 10.98 14.58
CA VAL A 46 4.66 10.53 13.30
C VAL A 46 4.61 11.62 12.25
N ASP A 47 5.58 11.60 11.35
CA ASP A 47 5.62 12.47 10.17
C ASP A 47 4.87 11.90 8.97
N ALA A 48 4.64 10.58 8.95
CA ALA A 48 3.90 9.87 7.92
C ALA A 48 3.31 8.57 8.48
N ILE A 49 2.26 8.07 7.85
CA ILE A 49 1.67 6.77 8.17
C ILE A 49 1.84 5.85 6.96
N HIS A 50 2.31 4.64 7.19
CA HIS A 50 2.29 3.56 6.21
C HIS A 50 1.37 2.46 6.69
N ILE A 51 0.43 2.04 5.83
CA ILE A 51 -0.35 0.83 6.07
C ILE A 51 0.26 -0.31 5.25
N THR A 52 0.43 -1.46 5.90
CA THR A 52 0.74 -2.70 5.19
C THR A 52 -0.53 -3.21 4.49
N SER A 53 -0.40 -4.19 3.59
CA SER A 53 -1.53 -4.84 2.90
C SER A 53 -2.38 -5.74 3.83
N ASP A 54 -2.59 -5.32 5.08
CA ASP A 54 -3.39 -5.99 6.08
C ASP A 54 -4.89 -5.78 5.81
N ASN A 55 -5.63 -6.88 5.68
CA ASN A 55 -7.05 -6.83 5.34
C ASN A 55 -7.90 -6.06 6.37
N THR A 56 -7.53 -6.07 7.64
CA THR A 56 -8.26 -5.40 8.71
C THR A 56 -8.20 -3.89 8.52
N VAL A 57 -7.00 -3.34 8.30
CA VAL A 57 -6.81 -1.91 8.06
C VAL A 57 -7.42 -1.49 6.72
N VAL A 58 -7.21 -2.28 5.66
CA VAL A 58 -7.74 -2.00 4.31
C VAL A 58 -9.28 -1.95 4.30
N SER A 59 -9.95 -2.75 5.13
CA SER A 59 -11.42 -2.75 5.27
C SER A 59 -11.98 -1.46 5.90
N ALA A 60 -11.17 -0.73 6.67
CA ALA A 60 -11.54 0.53 7.32
C ALA A 60 -10.64 1.70 6.88
N PHE A 61 -10.02 1.59 5.70
CA PHE A 61 -9.00 2.51 5.20
C PHE A 61 -9.44 3.98 5.20
N GLU A 62 -10.69 4.25 4.86
CA GLU A 62 -11.27 5.59 4.80
C GLU A 62 -11.24 6.30 6.17
N SER A 63 -11.25 5.53 7.26
CA SER A 63 -11.06 6.09 8.61
C SER A 63 -9.65 6.63 8.79
N VAL A 64 -8.63 5.91 8.30
CA VAL A 64 -7.23 6.36 8.34
C VAL A 64 -7.04 7.59 7.47
N VAL A 65 -7.61 7.58 6.25
CA VAL A 65 -7.58 8.73 5.32
C VAL A 65 -8.17 9.97 5.97
N LYS A 66 -9.29 9.84 6.68
CA LYS A 66 -9.93 10.96 7.39
C LYS A 66 -8.99 11.56 8.44
N ILE A 67 -8.33 10.72 9.25
CA ILE A 67 -7.37 11.19 10.27
C ILE A 67 -6.16 11.86 9.59
N CYS A 68 -5.62 11.26 8.55
CA CYS A 68 -4.46 11.77 7.82
C CYS A 68 -4.73 13.13 7.18
N ASN A 69 -5.87 13.29 6.48
CA ASN A 69 -6.29 14.55 5.89
C ASN A 69 -6.53 15.64 6.95
N ALA A 70 -7.16 15.28 8.08
CA ALA A 70 -7.46 16.25 9.14
C ALA A 70 -6.21 16.79 9.84
N ASN A 71 -5.10 16.03 9.81
CA ASN A 71 -3.88 16.34 10.54
C ASN A 71 -2.66 16.64 9.66
N ASN A 72 -2.85 16.72 8.33
CA ASN A 72 -1.77 16.91 7.35
C ASN A 72 -0.66 15.84 7.49
N ILE A 73 -1.06 14.58 7.63
CA ILE A 73 -0.14 13.44 7.72
C ILE A 73 -0.19 12.68 6.38
N PRO A 74 0.92 12.57 5.65
CA PRO A 74 1.02 11.76 4.44
C PRO A 74 0.76 10.28 4.71
N LEU A 75 -0.12 9.67 3.91
CA LEU A 75 -0.54 8.27 4.01
C LEU A 75 0.00 7.46 2.83
N PHE A 76 0.82 6.46 3.12
CA PHE A 76 1.34 5.50 2.15
C PHE A 76 0.67 4.13 2.33
N SER A 77 0.59 3.33 1.26
CA SER A 77 0.10 1.95 1.33
C SER A 77 1.03 0.94 0.65
N GLY A 78 1.01 -0.30 1.14
CA GLY A 78 1.60 -1.46 0.47
C GLY A 78 0.75 -2.01 -0.69
N ASP A 79 -0.53 -1.62 -0.79
CA ASP A 79 -1.41 -1.98 -1.91
C ASP A 79 -1.74 -0.75 -2.79
N ARG A 80 -1.72 -0.96 -4.10
CA ARG A 80 -1.92 0.11 -5.09
C ARG A 80 -3.36 0.61 -5.14
N ASP A 81 -4.32 -0.27 -4.84
CA ASP A 81 -5.75 0.02 -4.89
C ASP A 81 -6.19 1.02 -3.80
N SER A 82 -5.36 1.24 -2.79
CA SER A 82 -5.55 2.29 -1.79
C SER A 82 -5.18 3.70 -2.25
N VAL A 83 -4.45 3.87 -3.36
CA VAL A 83 -4.13 5.21 -3.93
C VAL A 83 -5.39 5.97 -4.34
N PRO A 84 -6.31 5.44 -5.17
CA PRO A 84 -7.55 6.14 -5.50
C PRO A 84 -8.47 6.34 -4.27
N ARG A 85 -8.24 5.63 -3.17
CA ARG A 85 -9.02 5.73 -1.93
C ARG A 85 -8.49 6.79 -0.95
N GLY A 86 -7.28 7.31 -1.15
CA GLY A 86 -6.72 8.36 -0.30
C GLY A 86 -5.24 8.22 0.07
N ALA A 87 -4.54 7.15 -0.33
CA ALA A 87 -3.09 7.10 -0.18
C ALA A 87 -2.40 8.05 -1.17
N ILE A 88 -1.29 8.67 -0.75
CA ILE A 88 -0.49 9.55 -1.60
C ILE A 88 0.38 8.75 -2.56
N ALA A 89 0.83 7.57 -2.14
CA ALA A 89 1.59 6.66 -2.98
C ALA A 89 1.51 5.23 -2.44
N ALA A 90 1.64 4.29 -3.36
CA ALA A 90 1.80 2.88 -3.05
C ALA A 90 2.74 2.23 -4.05
N TYR A 91 3.63 1.38 -3.54
CA TYR A 91 4.51 0.55 -4.34
C TYR A 91 4.23 -0.90 -3.98
N GLY A 92 3.70 -1.66 -4.93
CA GLY A 92 3.25 -2.99 -4.64
C GLY A 92 2.88 -3.79 -5.88
N PRO A 93 2.53 -5.07 -5.69
CA PRO A 93 2.19 -5.97 -6.77
C PRO A 93 0.89 -5.57 -7.48
N ASP A 94 0.94 -5.57 -8.80
CA ASP A 94 0.20 -6.47 -9.68
C ASP A 94 -1.02 -7.33 -9.24
N TYR A 95 -1.92 -6.99 -8.30
CA TYR A 95 -2.94 -7.97 -7.87
C TYR A 95 -3.86 -8.51 -8.98
N PHE A 96 -4.14 -7.74 -10.03
CA PHE A 96 -4.82 -8.25 -11.22
C PHE A 96 -3.93 -9.26 -11.97
N LEU A 97 -2.63 -8.98 -12.15
CA LEU A 97 -1.69 -9.93 -12.76
C LEU A 97 -1.46 -11.19 -11.89
N VAL A 98 -1.53 -11.05 -10.56
CA VAL A 98 -1.51 -12.18 -9.62
C VAL A 98 -2.71 -13.09 -9.89
N GLY A 99 -3.93 -12.52 -9.91
CA GLY A 99 -5.15 -13.26 -10.21
C GLY A 99 -5.14 -13.88 -11.62
N TYR A 100 -4.69 -13.13 -12.62
CA TYR A 100 -4.58 -13.60 -14.00
C TYR A 100 -3.60 -14.78 -14.13
N THR A 101 -2.47 -14.71 -13.45
CA THR A 101 -1.48 -15.78 -13.43
C THR A 101 -1.99 -17.00 -12.67
N ALA A 102 -2.69 -16.81 -11.55
CA ALA A 102 -3.36 -17.89 -10.84
C ALA A 102 -4.39 -18.59 -11.75
N GLY A 103 -5.21 -17.83 -12.48
CA GLY A 103 -6.16 -18.36 -13.46
C GLY A 103 -5.50 -19.18 -14.58
N LYS A 104 -4.37 -18.69 -15.13
CA LYS A 104 -3.58 -19.44 -16.12
C LYS A 104 -3.05 -20.77 -15.56
N LYS A 105 -2.60 -20.79 -14.30
CA LYS A 105 -2.14 -22.02 -13.63
C LYS A 105 -3.31 -22.98 -13.38
N ALA A 106 -4.46 -22.48 -12.92
CA ALA A 106 -5.67 -23.29 -12.77
C ALA A 106 -6.11 -23.91 -14.11
N ALA A 107 -6.05 -23.16 -15.21
CA ALA A 107 -6.37 -23.68 -16.54
C ALA A 107 -5.42 -24.80 -17.00
N ARG A 108 -4.13 -24.75 -16.63
CA ARG A 108 -3.16 -25.83 -16.91
C ARG A 108 -3.50 -27.10 -16.14
N ILE A 109 -3.83 -26.97 -14.85
CA ILE A 109 -4.24 -28.09 -14.00
C ILE A 109 -5.53 -28.73 -14.54
N LEU A 110 -6.52 -27.92 -14.91
CA LEU A 110 -7.77 -28.40 -15.51
C LEU A 110 -7.55 -29.10 -16.86
N LYS A 111 -6.43 -28.86 -17.55
CA LYS A 111 -6.01 -29.55 -18.77
C LYS A 111 -5.19 -30.83 -18.51
N GLY A 112 -5.03 -31.23 -17.24
CA GLY A 112 -4.40 -32.50 -16.86
C GLY A 112 -2.92 -32.38 -16.47
N GLU A 113 -2.36 -31.17 -16.42
CA GLU A 113 -0.99 -30.98 -15.92
C GLU A 113 -0.93 -31.17 -14.39
N ASN A 114 0.10 -31.85 -13.89
CA ASN A 114 0.26 -32.10 -12.46
C ASN A 114 0.62 -30.79 -11.72
N PRO A 115 -0.12 -30.40 -10.66
CA PRO A 115 0.18 -29.18 -9.89
C PRO A 115 1.63 -29.09 -9.39
N GLY A 116 2.27 -30.22 -9.06
CA GLY A 116 3.65 -30.25 -8.58
C GLY A 116 4.69 -29.78 -9.59
N ASP A 117 4.37 -29.83 -10.88
CA ASP A 117 5.27 -29.45 -11.98
C ASP A 117 5.09 -27.98 -12.40
N ILE A 118 4.08 -27.28 -11.87
CA ILE A 118 3.80 -25.88 -12.19
C ILE A 118 4.59 -24.97 -11.23
N PRO A 119 5.54 -24.16 -11.72
CA PRO A 119 6.34 -23.30 -10.84
C PRO A 119 5.49 -22.32 -10.04
N ALA A 120 5.79 -22.21 -8.75
CA ALA A 120 5.11 -21.28 -7.84
C ALA A 120 5.30 -19.81 -8.25
N GLY A 121 6.44 -19.46 -8.86
CA GLY A 121 6.82 -18.22 -9.57
C GLY A 121 6.05 -16.92 -9.27
N LEU A 122 6.79 -15.84 -8.99
CA LEU A 122 6.20 -14.50 -8.77
C LEU A 122 5.37 -14.06 -9.98
N ALA A 123 4.11 -13.76 -9.72
CA ALA A 123 3.12 -13.37 -10.73
C ALA A 123 2.99 -11.85 -10.89
N SER A 124 3.72 -11.08 -10.09
CA SER A 124 3.50 -9.65 -9.92
C SER A 124 4.63 -8.82 -10.51
N GLU A 125 4.25 -7.93 -11.42
CA GLU A 125 5.04 -6.72 -11.65
C GLU A 125 4.76 -5.75 -10.49
N TYR A 126 5.83 -5.15 -9.97
CA TYR A 126 5.70 -4.06 -9.02
C TYR A 126 5.53 -2.77 -9.78
N SER A 127 4.64 -1.91 -9.30
CA SER A 127 4.48 -0.60 -9.89
C SER A 127 4.25 0.46 -8.82
N LEU A 128 4.74 1.66 -9.10
CA LEU A 128 4.54 2.82 -8.24
C LEU A 128 3.32 3.62 -8.70
N TRP A 129 2.32 3.72 -7.84
CA TRP A 129 1.13 4.55 -8.05
C TRP A 129 1.21 5.77 -7.12
N VAL A 130 0.89 6.96 -7.63
CA VAL A 130 1.01 8.23 -6.88
C VAL A 130 -0.19 9.14 -7.13
N SER A 131 -0.66 9.84 -6.10
CA SER A 131 -1.73 10.84 -6.19
C SER A 131 -1.28 12.20 -5.66
N LEU A 132 -1.18 13.18 -6.58
CA LEU A 132 -0.85 14.56 -6.23
C LEU A 132 -2.02 15.25 -5.50
N LYS A 133 -3.26 14.91 -5.83
CA LYS A 133 -4.46 15.36 -5.10
C LYS A 133 -4.40 14.98 -3.62
N HIS A 134 -4.11 13.71 -3.32
CA HIS A 134 -4.03 13.26 -1.93
C HIS A 134 -2.80 13.82 -1.22
N ALA A 135 -1.65 13.90 -1.91
CA ALA A 135 -0.47 14.56 -1.38
C ALA A 135 -0.77 16.00 -0.93
N LYS A 136 -1.44 16.79 -1.79
CA LYS A 136 -1.87 18.15 -1.46
C LYS A 136 -2.83 18.19 -0.27
N ALA A 137 -3.81 17.29 -0.22
CA ALA A 137 -4.79 17.22 0.87
C ALA A 137 -4.17 16.83 2.23
N GLN A 138 -3.01 16.14 2.21
CA GLN A 138 -2.29 15.68 3.39
C GLN A 138 -1.03 16.51 3.67
N GLY A 139 -0.89 17.67 3.05
CA GLY A 139 0.24 18.58 3.28
C GLY A 139 1.59 18.14 2.69
N ALA A 140 1.62 17.04 1.92
CA ALA A 140 2.83 16.56 1.26
C ALA A 140 3.12 17.34 -0.03
N LYS A 141 4.39 17.76 -0.19
CA LYS A 141 4.88 18.37 -1.43
C LYS A 141 5.73 17.36 -2.20
N LEU A 142 5.14 16.75 -3.21
CA LEU A 142 5.86 15.83 -4.09
C LEU A 142 6.38 16.58 -5.33
N PRO A 143 7.67 16.51 -5.67
CA PRO A 143 8.20 17.18 -6.86
C PRO A 143 7.54 16.60 -8.13
N PRO A 144 6.78 17.39 -8.91
CA PRO A 144 5.99 16.86 -10.03
C PRO A 144 6.84 16.17 -11.10
N THR A 145 8.06 16.65 -11.30
CA THR A 145 9.04 16.09 -12.24
C THR A 145 9.52 14.70 -11.82
N LEU A 146 9.80 14.52 -10.52
CA LEU A 146 10.21 13.23 -9.95
C LEU A 146 9.06 12.23 -10.04
N VAL A 147 7.85 12.66 -9.69
CA VAL A 147 6.65 11.82 -9.70
C VAL A 147 6.30 11.36 -11.12
N LYS A 148 6.30 12.25 -12.11
CA LYS A 148 6.01 11.87 -13.51
C LYS A 148 7.01 10.83 -14.06
N LYS A 149 8.27 10.92 -13.63
CA LYS A 149 9.33 9.99 -14.03
C LYS A 149 9.16 8.63 -13.35
N ALA A 150 8.89 8.61 -12.05
CA ALA A 150 8.91 7.40 -11.23
C ALA A 150 7.58 6.63 -11.22
N ALA A 151 6.43 7.31 -11.31
CA ALA A 151 5.13 6.68 -11.17
C ALA A 151 4.71 5.95 -12.46
N ASP A 152 4.28 4.71 -12.34
CA ASP A 152 3.64 3.96 -13.43
C ASP A 152 2.20 4.42 -13.65
N LYS A 153 1.51 4.80 -12.57
CA LYS A 153 0.19 5.44 -12.60
C LYS A 153 0.17 6.70 -11.73
N LEU A 154 -0.39 7.77 -12.27
CA LEU A 154 -0.39 9.10 -11.65
C LEU A 154 -1.78 9.71 -11.68
N TRP A 155 -2.26 10.14 -10.52
CA TRP A 155 -3.37 11.09 -10.40
C TRP A 155 -2.82 12.51 -10.18
N ASP A 156 -3.33 13.47 -10.95
CA ASP A 156 -2.97 14.88 -10.81
C ASP A 156 -3.65 15.53 -9.59
N GLU A 157 -3.55 16.86 -9.47
CA GLU A 157 -4.14 17.60 -8.34
C GLU A 157 -5.67 17.67 -8.41
N GLN A 158 -6.26 17.50 -9.59
CA GLN A 158 -7.71 17.46 -9.83
C GLN A 158 -8.27 16.07 -9.46
N GLY A 159 -7.41 15.05 -9.51
CA GLY A 159 -7.76 13.65 -9.26
C GLY A 159 -8.06 12.91 -10.56
N ASP A 160 -7.64 13.45 -11.70
CA ASP A 160 -7.72 12.80 -13.00
C ASP A 160 -6.44 11.98 -13.24
N VAL A 161 -6.56 10.89 -14.00
CA VAL A 161 -5.41 10.03 -14.33
C VAL A 161 -4.56 10.73 -15.38
N ALA A 162 -3.38 11.20 -14.98
CA ALA A 162 -2.43 11.91 -15.84
C ALA A 162 -1.40 10.97 -16.51
N LYS A 163 -1.23 9.75 -15.99
CA LYS A 163 -0.35 8.70 -16.54
C LYS A 163 -0.82 7.32 -16.09
N GLY A 164 -0.61 6.30 -16.92
CA GLY A 164 -1.01 4.92 -16.65
C GLY A 164 -2.46 4.63 -17.05
N LYS A 165 -2.80 3.35 -17.23
CA LYS A 165 -4.19 2.90 -17.42
C LYS A 165 -4.80 2.49 -16.10
#